data_AF-A0A645IE70-F1
#
_entry.id   AF-A0A645IE70-F1
#
_cell.length_a   1.000
_cell.length_b   1.000
_cell.length_c   1.000
_cell.angle_alpha   90.00
_cell.angle_beta   90.00
_cell.angle_gamma   90.00
#
_symmetry.space_group_name_H-M   'P 1'
#
loop_
_entity.id
_entity.type
_entity.pdbx_description
1 polymer ?
#
loop_
_entity_poly.entity_id
_entity_poly.type
_entity_poly.pdbx_seq_one_letter_code
_entity_poly.pdbx_strand_id
1 'polypeptide(L)'
;MHTPIGLPIGAETPKEIAISILAELIQQRSSKSAEREAERLALASHEAELLQYLLSNKKPCVLAVVVEKNGSTPVPTGAIMAVNQLGDIVGTVGGGCGEHEIMRHALDVLKTGKAKWIDLDMSNDVAEEEGMVCGGRMKVWIEPFSQE
;
A
#
# COMPACT_ATOMS: atom_id res chain seq x y z
N MET A 1 13.04 16.71 -25.80
CA MET A 1 12.10 16.64 -26.94
C MET A 1 12.16 15.22 -27.47
N HIS A 2 11.09 14.42 -27.26
CA HIS A 2 11.00 13.09 -27.83
C HIS A 2 10.19 13.17 -29.11
N THR A 3 10.79 12.76 -30.22
CA THR A 3 10.16 12.72 -31.54
C THR A 3 10.76 11.53 -32.29
N PRO A 4 9.94 10.67 -32.93
CA PRO A 4 8.48 10.72 -33.05
C PRO A 4 7.74 10.47 -31.73
N ILE A 5 6.50 10.97 -31.61
CA ILE A 5 5.62 10.73 -30.46
C ILE A 5 4.88 9.40 -30.64
N GLY A 6 4.67 8.68 -29.55
CA GLY A 6 4.02 7.39 -29.47
C GLY A 6 5.01 6.23 -29.41
N LEU A 7 4.54 5.09 -28.88
CA LEU A 7 5.34 3.85 -28.87
C LEU A 7 5.56 3.32 -30.30
N PRO A 8 6.71 2.68 -30.59
CA PRO A 8 7.05 2.18 -31.92
C PRO A 8 6.30 0.89 -32.25
N ILE A 9 4.98 0.99 -32.44
CA ILE A 9 4.09 -0.13 -32.76
C ILE A 9 3.87 -0.31 -34.27
N GLY A 10 4.56 0.46 -35.11
CA GLY A 10 4.37 0.46 -36.57
C GLY A 10 3.06 1.12 -37.01
N ALA A 11 2.63 2.16 -36.31
CA ALA A 11 1.37 2.84 -36.62
C ALA A 11 1.42 3.61 -37.95
N GLU A 12 0.43 3.38 -38.81
CA GLU A 12 0.28 4.04 -40.12
C GLU A 12 -1.03 4.83 -40.22
N THR A 13 -2.11 4.35 -39.60
CA THR A 13 -3.42 5.02 -39.64
C THR A 13 -3.61 6.01 -38.48
N PRO A 14 -4.48 7.03 -38.60
CA PRO A 14 -4.76 7.96 -37.49
C PRO A 14 -5.22 7.26 -36.20
N LYS A 15 -5.92 6.11 -36.31
CA LYS A 15 -6.37 5.32 -35.16
C LYS A 15 -5.20 4.60 -34.49
N GLU A 16 -4.29 4.03 -35.27
CA GLU A 16 -3.07 3.40 -34.75
C GLU A 16 -2.13 4.42 -34.11
N ILE A 17 -2.00 5.61 -34.70
CA ILE A 17 -1.22 6.71 -34.13
C ILE A 17 -1.83 7.13 -32.78
N ALA A 18 -3.17 7.23 -32.69
CA ALA A 18 -3.84 7.52 -31.42
C ALA A 18 -3.57 6.46 -30.34
N ILE A 19 -3.56 5.17 -30.70
CA ILE A 19 -3.21 4.08 -29.78
C ILE A 19 -1.75 4.15 -29.37
N SER A 20 -0.84 4.41 -30.31
CA SER A 20 0.60 4.57 -30.06
C SER A 20 0.89 5.68 -29.05
N ILE A 21 0.25 6.84 -29.21
CA ILE A 21 0.36 7.99 -28.29
C ILE A 21 -0.28 7.67 -26.95
N LEU A 22 -1.49 7.10 -26.92
CA LEU A 22 -2.16 6.74 -25.67
C LEU A 22 -1.35 5.71 -24.87
N ALA A 23 -0.76 4.72 -25.54
CA ALA A 23 0.09 3.73 -24.93
C ALA A 23 1.37 4.36 -24.34
N GLU A 24 1.98 5.31 -25.04
CA GLU A 24 3.11 6.09 -24.49
C GLU A 24 2.69 6.91 -23.26
N LEU A 25 1.53 7.57 -23.30
CA LEU A 25 1.01 8.32 -22.15
C LEU A 25 0.74 7.41 -20.94
N ILE A 26 0.18 6.23 -21.17
CA ILE A 26 -0.05 5.23 -20.11
C ILE A 26 1.28 4.73 -19.57
N GLN A 27 2.27 4.44 -20.42
CA GLN A 27 3.61 4.03 -20.02
C GLN A 27 4.30 5.11 -19.19
N GLN A 28 4.28 6.37 -19.63
CA GLN A 28 4.87 7.46 -18.86
C GLN A 28 4.14 7.70 -17.53
N ARG A 29 2.82 7.56 -17.52
CA ARG A 29 2.03 7.64 -16.28
C ARG A 29 2.38 6.48 -15.34
N SER A 30 2.50 5.26 -15.85
CA SER A 30 2.78 4.07 -15.04
C SER A 30 4.21 4.08 -14.49
N SER A 31 5.19 4.47 -15.30
CA SER A 31 6.58 4.65 -14.88
C SER A 31 6.71 5.74 -13.80
N LYS A 32 6.04 6.89 -13.98
CA LYS A 32 5.99 7.92 -12.93
C LYS A 32 5.27 7.47 -11.68
N SER A 33 4.23 6.63 -11.77
CA SER A 33 3.60 6.09 -10.57
C SER A 33 4.49 5.10 -9.84
N ALA A 34 5.28 4.26 -10.52
CA ALA A 34 6.25 3.38 -9.88
C ALA A 34 7.40 4.18 -9.21
N GLU A 35 7.92 5.22 -9.88
CA GLU A 35 8.93 6.11 -9.31
C GLU A 35 8.38 6.95 -8.15
N ARG A 36 7.18 7.52 -8.28
CA ARG A 36 6.48 8.19 -7.16
C ARG A 36 6.11 7.24 -6.05
N GLU A 37 5.89 5.96 -6.34
CA GLU A 37 5.61 4.95 -5.34
C GLU A 37 6.87 4.55 -4.59
N ALA A 38 8.01 4.40 -5.27
CA ALA A 38 9.32 4.25 -4.64
C ALA A 38 9.73 5.49 -3.82
N GLU A 39 9.47 6.69 -4.33
CA GLU A 39 9.64 7.96 -3.60
C GLU A 39 8.66 8.06 -2.42
N ARG A 40 7.42 7.59 -2.57
CA ARG A 40 6.45 7.46 -1.46
C ARG A 40 6.84 6.41 -0.43
N LEU A 41 7.48 5.31 -0.82
CA LEU A 41 8.09 4.37 0.12
C LEU A 41 9.19 5.07 0.95
N ALA A 42 10.01 5.89 0.31
CA ALA A 42 10.99 6.74 0.99
C ALA A 42 10.36 7.89 1.82
N LEU A 43 9.11 8.27 1.53
CA LEU A 43 8.33 9.22 2.33
C LEU A 43 7.43 8.53 3.39
N ALA A 44 7.15 7.23 3.29
CA ALA A 44 6.46 6.47 4.34
C ALA A 44 7.35 6.36 5.59
N SER A 45 8.67 6.45 5.41
CA SER A 45 9.66 6.69 6.48
C SER A 45 9.60 8.10 7.11
N HIS A 46 8.68 9.00 6.68
CA HIS A 46 8.39 10.28 7.32
C HIS A 46 7.11 10.29 8.16
N GLU A 47 6.62 9.14 8.64
CA GLU A 47 5.78 9.16 9.85
C GLU A 47 6.66 9.41 11.06
N ALA A 48 7.05 10.68 11.27
CA ALA A 48 7.81 11.09 12.44
C ALA A 48 7.15 10.61 13.73
N GLU A 49 5.82 10.52 13.74
CA GLU A 49 5.03 9.95 14.83
C GLU A 49 5.28 8.45 15.05
N LEU A 50 5.29 7.63 13.99
CA LEU A 50 5.59 6.20 14.08
C LEU A 50 7.03 5.97 14.56
N LEU A 51 8.00 6.66 13.96
CA LEU A 51 9.39 6.55 14.39
C LEU A 51 9.56 7.02 15.84
N GLN A 52 8.97 8.15 16.21
CA GLN A 52 9.00 8.65 17.58
C GLN A 52 8.34 7.67 18.55
N TYR A 53 7.23 7.05 18.14
CA TYR A 53 6.55 6.02 18.91
C TYR A 53 7.45 4.81 19.11
N LEU A 54 8.02 4.24 18.05
CA LEU A 54 8.91 3.09 18.13
C LEU A 54 10.19 3.39 18.91
N LEU A 55 10.70 4.62 18.83
CA LEU A 55 11.88 5.06 19.57
C LEU A 55 11.62 5.27 21.07
N SER A 56 10.42 5.72 21.44
CA SER A 56 10.05 6.04 22.83
C SER A 56 9.34 4.91 23.56
N ASN A 57 8.68 4.01 22.83
CA ASN A 57 7.90 2.93 23.41
C ASN A 57 8.73 1.64 23.49
N LYS A 58 9.07 1.25 24.73
CA LYS A 58 9.75 -0.02 25.03
C LYS A 58 8.81 -1.21 25.18
N LYS A 59 7.49 -1.00 25.09
CA LYS A 59 6.53 -2.09 25.21
C LYS A 59 6.42 -2.84 23.87
N PRO A 60 6.25 -4.18 23.88
CA PRO A 60 6.06 -4.94 22.66
C PRO A 60 4.84 -4.44 21.85
N CYS A 61 5.01 -4.36 20.54
CA CYS A 61 3.96 -4.07 19.57
C CYS A 61 4.08 -5.03 18.37
N VAL A 62 3.20 -4.91 17.40
CA VAL A 62 3.33 -5.53 16.07
C VAL A 62 3.58 -4.43 15.05
N LEU A 63 4.46 -4.70 14.10
CA LEU A 63 4.56 -3.91 12.88
C LEU A 63 3.80 -4.62 11.76
N ALA A 64 3.00 -3.87 11.03
CA ALA A 64 2.32 -4.28 9.82
C ALA A 64 2.83 -3.45 8.65
N VAL A 65 3.27 -4.10 7.58
CA VAL A 65 3.84 -3.45 6.40
C VAL A 65 3.12 -3.94 5.15
N VAL A 66 2.57 -3.03 4.36
CA VAL A 66 2.00 -3.37 3.05
C VAL A 66 3.14 -3.73 2.10
N VAL A 67 3.25 -4.98 1.67
CA VAL A 67 4.36 -5.45 0.83
C VAL A 67 3.96 -5.55 -0.64
N GLU A 68 2.70 -5.87 -0.93
CA GLU A 68 2.19 -5.90 -2.30
C GLU A 68 0.78 -5.31 -2.34
N LYS A 69 0.44 -4.67 -3.46
CA LYS A 69 -0.92 -4.25 -3.76
C LYS A 69 -1.31 -4.57 -5.19
N ASN A 70 -2.60 -4.79 -5.40
CA ASN A 70 -3.22 -4.94 -6.69
C ASN A 70 -4.52 -4.13 -6.73
N GLY A 71 -4.72 -3.34 -7.79
CA GLY A 71 -5.90 -2.47 -7.93
C GLY A 71 -5.79 -1.17 -7.13
N SER A 72 -6.95 -0.58 -6.83
CA SER A 72 -7.06 0.70 -6.11
C SER A 72 -7.05 0.47 -4.61
N THR A 73 -5.88 0.60 -3.99
CA THR A 73 -5.72 0.58 -2.52
C THR A 73 -5.50 2.00 -1.98
N PRO A 74 -5.97 2.29 -0.76
CA PRO A 74 -5.93 3.63 -0.18
C PRO A 74 -4.52 4.10 0.22
N VAL A 75 -3.61 3.16 0.52
CA VAL A 75 -2.20 3.43 0.82
C VAL A 75 -1.26 2.84 -0.23
N PRO A 76 -0.03 3.39 -0.37
CA PRO A 76 1.00 2.79 -1.20
C PRO A 76 1.58 1.51 -0.57
N THR A 77 2.27 0.73 -1.40
CA THR A 77 3.22 -0.28 -0.89
C THR A 77 4.22 0.38 0.04
N GLY A 78 4.65 -0.31 1.10
CA GLY A 78 5.56 0.17 2.13
C GLY A 78 4.91 1.01 3.22
N ALA A 79 3.60 1.24 3.19
CA ALA A 79 2.88 1.83 4.32
C ALA A 79 3.02 0.94 5.57
N ILE A 80 3.26 1.57 6.72
CA ILE A 80 3.56 0.90 7.97
C ILE A 80 2.53 1.30 9.02
N MET A 81 2.15 0.33 9.85
CA MET A 81 1.29 0.54 11.01
C MET A 81 1.84 -0.25 12.20
N ALA A 82 1.96 0.40 13.36
CA ALA A 82 2.25 -0.25 14.63
C ALA A 82 0.95 -0.46 15.43
N VAL A 83 0.80 -1.65 16.02
CA VAL A 83 -0.33 -1.98 16.89
C VAL A 83 0.20 -2.48 18.23
N ASN A 84 -0.20 -1.83 19.32
CA ASN A 84 0.25 -2.19 20.66
C ASN A 84 -0.69 -3.22 21.33
N GLN A 85 -0.33 -3.68 22.53
CA GLN A 85 -1.13 -4.65 23.30
C GLN A 85 -2.50 -4.14 23.76
N LEU A 86 -2.69 -2.82 23.83
CA LEU A 86 -3.96 -2.18 24.16
C LEU A 86 -4.86 -2.00 22.93
N GLY A 87 -4.34 -2.27 21.73
CA GLY A 87 -5.02 -2.04 20.46
C GLY A 87 -4.86 -0.61 19.92
N ASP A 88 -4.01 0.22 20.54
CA ASP A 88 -3.71 1.53 19.97
C ASP A 88 -2.89 1.38 18.69
N ILE A 89 -3.17 2.24 17.72
CA ILE A 89 -2.60 2.22 16.38
C ILE A 89 -1.77 3.49 16.16
N VAL A 90 -0.59 3.33 15.56
CA VAL A 90 0.23 4.43 15.05
C VAL A 90 0.60 4.12 13.60
N GLY A 91 0.44 5.08 12.70
CA GLY A 91 0.54 4.86 11.25
C GLY A 91 -0.71 4.22 10.66
N THR A 92 -0.65 3.83 9.39
CA THR A 92 -1.81 3.25 8.68
C THR A 92 -1.40 2.30 7.56
N VAL A 93 -2.22 1.27 7.34
CA VAL A 93 -2.14 0.37 6.17
C VAL A 93 -3.36 0.52 5.24
N GLY A 94 -4.19 1.55 5.40
CA GLY A 94 -5.25 1.79 4.43
C GLY A 94 -6.45 2.63 4.87
N GLY A 95 -6.69 2.80 6.18
CA GLY A 95 -7.96 3.34 6.66
C GLY A 95 -9.10 2.30 6.59
N GLY A 96 -10.01 2.32 7.58
CA GLY A 96 -11.30 1.61 7.51
C GLY A 96 -11.25 0.13 7.89
N CYS A 97 -11.98 -0.71 7.16
CA CYS A 97 -12.18 -2.14 7.46
C CYS A 97 -10.86 -2.95 7.53
N GLY A 98 -9.92 -2.69 6.62
CA GLY A 98 -8.64 -3.39 6.55
C GLY A 98 -7.75 -3.18 7.77
N GLU A 99 -7.83 -2.00 8.42
CA GLU A 99 -7.08 -1.73 9.65
C GLU A 99 -7.58 -2.57 10.82
N HIS A 100 -8.91 -2.74 10.92
CA HIS A 100 -9.51 -3.55 11.99
C HIS A 100 -9.14 -5.03 11.86
N GLU A 101 -9.09 -5.55 10.63
CA GLU A 101 -8.66 -6.91 10.35
C GLU A 101 -7.18 -7.13 10.72
N ILE A 102 -6.32 -6.17 10.38
CA ILE A 102 -4.90 -6.23 10.75
C ILE A 102 -4.70 -6.10 12.26
N MET A 103 -5.44 -5.21 12.95
CA MET A 103 -5.39 -5.08 14.40
C MET A 103 -5.73 -6.41 15.09
N ARG A 104 -6.77 -7.11 14.63
CA ARG A 104 -7.15 -8.42 15.17
C ARG A 104 -6.00 -9.41 15.04
N HIS A 105 -5.38 -9.49 13.85
CA HIS A 105 -4.26 -10.39 13.63
C HIS A 105 -2.98 -9.97 14.37
N ALA A 106 -2.78 -8.68 14.57
CA ALA A 106 -1.66 -8.16 15.36
C ALA A 106 -1.73 -8.62 16.82
N LEU A 107 -2.91 -8.59 17.43
CA LEU A 107 -3.09 -9.10 18.80
C LEU A 107 -2.78 -10.61 18.91
N ASP A 108 -3.05 -11.40 17.87
CA ASP A 108 -2.66 -12.82 17.82
C ASP A 108 -1.14 -12.99 17.65
N VAL A 109 -0.51 -12.15 16.82
CA VAL A 109 0.95 -12.16 16.62
C VAL A 109 1.68 -11.76 17.90
N LEU A 110 1.18 -10.78 18.66
CA LEU A 110 1.73 -10.42 19.97
C LEU A 110 1.71 -11.58 20.96
N LYS A 111 0.65 -12.39 20.95
CA LYS A 111 0.55 -13.57 21.83
C LYS A 111 1.45 -14.71 21.39
N THR A 112 1.57 -14.92 20.08
CA THR A 112 2.29 -16.07 19.52
C THR A 112 3.78 -15.81 19.29
N GLY A 113 4.17 -14.55 19.15
CA GLY A 113 5.53 -14.14 18.77
C GLY A 113 5.92 -14.58 17.35
N LYS A 114 4.96 -14.96 16.50
CA LYS A 114 5.23 -15.50 15.16
C LYS A 114 4.71 -14.56 14.09
N ALA A 115 5.62 -14.12 13.22
CA ALA A 115 5.27 -13.32 12.06
C ALA A 115 4.47 -14.12 11.02
N LYS A 116 3.62 -13.43 10.24
CA LYS A 116 2.81 -14.06 9.19
C LYS A 116 2.40 -13.07 8.10
N TRP A 117 2.00 -13.63 6.95
CA TRP A 117 1.34 -12.91 5.87
C TRP A 117 -0.16 -12.81 6.11
N ILE A 118 -0.74 -11.65 5.79
CA ILE A 118 -2.18 -11.42 5.72
C ILE A 118 -2.53 -10.95 4.30
N ASP A 119 -3.45 -11.64 3.66
CA ASP A 119 -4.05 -11.22 2.39
C ASP A 119 -5.35 -10.48 2.71
N LEU A 120 -5.40 -9.17 2.43
CA LEU A 120 -6.60 -8.36 2.59
C LEU A 120 -7.29 -8.16 1.25
N ASP A 121 -8.57 -8.46 1.21
CA ASP A 121 -9.42 -8.24 0.05
C ASP A 121 -10.51 -7.21 0.37
N MET A 122 -10.37 -6.01 -0.19
CA MET A 122 -11.32 -4.91 0.00
C MET A 122 -12.37 -4.86 -1.11
N SER A 123 -12.39 -5.84 -2.04
CA SER A 123 -13.40 -5.87 -3.10
C SER A 123 -14.76 -6.40 -2.64
N ASN A 124 -14.83 -7.03 -1.46
CA ASN A 124 -16.01 -7.75 -0.98
C ASN A 124 -16.85 -6.99 0.05
N ASP A 125 -16.52 -5.73 0.34
CA ASP A 125 -17.39 -4.93 1.20
C ASP A 125 -18.68 -4.59 0.47
N VAL A 126 -19.80 -4.95 1.11
CA VAL A 126 -21.18 -4.75 0.68
C VAL A 126 -21.48 -3.24 0.67
N ALA A 127 -20.98 -2.54 -0.32
CA ALA A 127 -21.22 -1.13 -0.58
C ALA A 127 -21.37 -0.88 -2.09
N GLU A 128 -22.14 -1.75 -2.75
CA GLU A 128 -22.50 -1.62 -4.17
C GLU A 128 -23.36 -0.37 -4.47
N GLU A 129 -23.73 0.46 -3.48
CA GLU A 129 -24.67 1.56 -3.70
C GLU A 129 -24.05 2.98 -3.80
N GLU A 130 -22.78 3.20 -3.42
CA GLU A 130 -22.21 4.58 -3.41
C GLU A 130 -20.96 4.81 -4.28
N GLY A 131 -20.48 3.80 -5.03
CA GLY A 131 -19.52 4.00 -6.13
C GLY A 131 -18.12 4.50 -5.75
N MET A 132 -17.72 4.46 -4.47
CA MET A 132 -16.40 4.90 -3.98
C MET A 132 -15.70 3.84 -3.12
N VAL A 133 -15.70 2.57 -3.55
CA VAL A 133 -14.99 1.50 -2.83
C VAL A 133 -13.56 1.37 -3.34
N CYS A 134 -12.60 1.31 -2.42
CA CYS A 134 -11.23 0.90 -2.72
C CYS A 134 -11.22 -0.61 -3.02
N GLY A 135 -11.59 -1.01 -4.25
CA GLY A 135 -11.70 -2.42 -4.66
C GLY A 135 -10.36 -3.14 -4.91
N GLY A 136 -9.32 -2.79 -4.16
CA GLY A 136 -7.99 -3.38 -4.28
C GLY A 136 -7.76 -4.56 -3.32
N ARG A 137 -6.72 -5.35 -3.62
CA ARG A 137 -6.18 -6.37 -2.72
C ARG A 137 -4.79 -6.00 -2.28
N MET A 138 -4.43 -6.33 -1.05
CA MET A 138 -3.08 -6.10 -0.54
C MET A 138 -2.56 -7.27 0.29
N LYS A 139 -1.24 -7.47 0.23
CA LYS A 139 -0.51 -8.37 1.11
C LYS A 139 0.21 -7.58 2.16
N VAL A 140 -0.04 -7.92 3.41
CA VAL A 140 0.55 -7.27 4.57
C VAL A 140 1.41 -8.29 5.31
N TRP A 141 2.68 -7.95 5.52
CA TRP A 141 3.54 -8.67 6.44
C TRP A 141 3.29 -8.13 7.84
N ILE A 142 3.05 -9.02 8.81
CA ILE A 142 2.91 -8.62 10.20
C ILE A 142 3.89 -9.39 11.09
N GLU A 143 4.59 -8.68 11.97
CA GLU A 143 5.62 -9.27 12.84
C GLU A 143 5.68 -8.61 14.22
N PRO A 144 6.02 -9.36 15.27
CA PRO A 144 6.23 -8.77 16.59
C PRO A 144 7.47 -7.87 16.58
N PHE A 145 7.39 -6.74 17.27
CA PHE A 145 8.47 -5.79 17.45
C PHE A 145 8.62 -5.43 18.93
N SER A 146 9.87 -5.40 19.38
CA SER A 146 10.26 -4.90 20.71
C SER A 146 11.64 -4.26 20.60
N GLN A 147 11.81 -3.08 21.19
CA GLN A 147 13.15 -2.54 21.41
C GLN A 147 13.88 -3.36 22.47
N GLU A 148 15.11 -3.77 22.16
CA GLU A 148 16.06 -4.36 23.13
C GLU A 148 16.55 -3.34 24.18
#